data_AF-A0AA88XGN0-F1
#
_entry.id   AF-A0AA88XGN0-F1
#
_cell.length_a   1.000
_cell.length_b   1.000
_cell.length_c   1.000
_cell.angle_alpha   90.00
_cell.angle_beta   90.00
_cell.angle_gamma   90.00
#
_symmetry.space_group_name_H-M   'P 1'
#
loop_
_entity.id
_entity.type
_entity.pdbx_description
1 polymer ?
#
loop_
_entity_poly.entity_id
_entity_poly.type
_entity_poly.pdbx_seq_one_letter_code
_entity_poly.pdbx_strand_id
1 'polypeptide(L)'
;MDIRDCDESVRDLIQQIRNENKTLDSNLFPNDKSNINVKMAFNQNLFKEKCRHGEEITHVPILTLFTTWQTKAEKYDCHNNTVNNWLSFGPDVIPILFTNETNLSMRVKKADWKVLPIKRAFKGIPILKNMFLDAMKEVSSLFYAYSNGDILFTNQLIESLKAILVSRFVNLSNPVMVVGRRTNVIDITRKEASSWDNITNTANARGKLFIADAEDFFITTKVYPWKEVPDLIIGRNAYDNWLVLNSRKRKFTTIDITATSYAVHQTTKAGNFEGHHQKDKYYNHNLLKRLYTRIHYGAGLTFCTDKITKIDTKRQIYVVNRNIPKSCFPT
;
A
#
# COMPACT_ATOMS: atom_id res chain seq x y z
N MET A 1 14.08 -14.52 20.88
CA MET A 1 13.28 -14.65 19.65
C MET A 1 14.09 -13.98 18.55
N ASP A 2 14.78 -14.78 17.73
CA ASP A 2 15.67 -14.25 16.70
C ASP A 2 14.82 -13.90 15.47
N ILE A 3 14.92 -12.65 15.02
CA ILE A 3 14.20 -12.10 13.85
C ILE A 3 14.55 -12.90 12.58
N ARG A 4 15.65 -13.66 12.60
CA ARG A 4 16.14 -14.51 11.51
C ARG A 4 15.19 -15.67 11.16
N ASP A 5 14.53 -16.29 12.15
CA ASP A 5 13.71 -17.49 11.92
C ASP A 5 12.40 -17.18 11.16
N CYS A 6 11.87 -15.96 11.31
CA CYS A 6 10.66 -15.51 10.62
C CYS A 6 10.95 -14.98 9.20
N ASP A 7 12.18 -14.54 8.92
CA ASP A 7 12.62 -14.16 7.58
C ASP A 7 12.88 -15.39 6.68
N GLU A 8 13.23 -16.53 7.28
CA GLU A 8 13.43 -17.80 6.56
C GLU A 8 12.09 -18.37 6.06
N SER A 9 11.06 -18.40 6.91
CA SER A 9 9.71 -18.86 6.52
C SER A 9 9.05 -18.01 5.42
N VAL A 10 9.30 -16.70 5.39
CA VAL A 10 8.83 -15.81 4.31
C VAL A 10 9.56 -16.08 3.00
N ARG A 11 10.86 -16.37 3.03
CA ARG A 11 11.64 -16.74 1.84
C ARG A 11 11.19 -18.08 1.27
N ASP A 12 10.93 -19.06 2.13
CA ASP A 12 10.42 -20.37 1.74
C ASP A 12 9.02 -20.26 1.13
N LEU A 13 8.13 -19.45 1.72
CA LEU A 13 6.81 -19.16 1.17
C LEU A 13 6.90 -18.53 -0.22
N ILE A 14 7.76 -17.51 -0.41
CA ILE A 14 7.97 -16.88 -1.73
C ILE A 14 8.52 -17.89 -2.73
N GLN A 15 9.46 -18.75 -2.32
CA GLN A 15 10.07 -19.75 -3.19
C GLN A 15 9.08 -20.87 -3.56
N GLN A 16 8.23 -21.29 -2.62
CA GLN A 16 7.19 -22.30 -2.83
C GLN A 16 6.10 -21.79 -3.77
N ILE A 17 5.62 -20.55 -3.57
CA ILE A 17 4.68 -19.89 -4.50
C ILE A 17 5.30 -19.75 -5.90
N ARG A 18 6.59 -19.44 -6.01
CA ARG A 18 7.29 -19.39 -7.30
C ARG A 18 7.42 -20.76 -7.97
N ASN A 19 7.66 -21.81 -7.19
CA ASN A 19 7.78 -23.17 -7.71
C ASN A 19 6.42 -23.69 -8.23
N GLU A 20 5.32 -23.43 -7.53
CA GLU A 20 3.96 -23.79 -7.95
C GLU A 20 3.53 -23.05 -9.23
N ASN A 21 3.96 -21.80 -9.42
CA ASN A 21 3.70 -21.06 -10.66
C ASN A 21 4.57 -21.54 -11.84
N LYS A 22 5.79 -22.04 -11.59
CA LYS A 22 6.62 -22.65 -12.65
C LYS A 22 6.02 -23.95 -13.20
N THR A 23 5.41 -24.78 -12.34
CA THR A 23 4.68 -25.99 -12.78
C THR A 23 3.39 -25.66 -13.53
N LEU A 24 2.80 -24.48 -13.31
CA LEU A 24 1.67 -23.98 -14.10
C LEU A 24 2.10 -23.45 -15.48
N ASP A 25 3.24 -22.75 -15.56
CA ASP A 25 3.80 -22.25 -16.84
C ASP A 25 4.35 -23.39 -17.73
N SER A 26 4.85 -24.49 -17.15
CA SER A 26 5.33 -25.64 -17.92
C SER A 26 4.24 -26.53 -18.51
N ASN A 27 2.97 -26.30 -18.15
CA ASN A 27 1.81 -27.07 -18.64
C ASN A 27 0.93 -26.28 -19.63
N LEU A 28 1.34 -25.09 -20.05
CA LEU A 28 0.69 -24.33 -21.11
C LEU A 28 1.46 -24.57 -22.42
N PHE A 29 0.80 -25.32 -23.32
CA PHE A 29 1.24 -25.88 -24.62
C PHE A 29 1.88 -27.28 -24.52
N PRO A 30 1.24 -28.40 -24.98
CA PRO A 30 0.27 -28.50 -26.08
C PRO A 30 -1.07 -29.21 -25.77
N ASN A 31 -2.10 -28.84 -26.56
CA ASN A 31 -3.27 -29.63 -26.96
C ASN A 31 -3.89 -30.63 -25.96
N ASP A 32 -4.78 -30.18 -25.07
CA ASP A 32 -6.03 -30.92 -24.88
C ASP A 32 -7.15 -30.05 -24.28
N LYS A 33 -8.36 -30.19 -24.86
CA LYS A 33 -9.59 -29.53 -24.42
C LYS A 33 -10.32 -30.48 -23.47
N SER A 34 -10.03 -30.42 -22.18
CA SER A 34 -11.03 -30.80 -21.16
C SER A 34 -10.64 -30.30 -19.77
N ASN A 35 -11.60 -29.61 -19.14
CA ASN A 35 -11.78 -29.44 -17.71
C ASN A 35 -10.54 -29.31 -16.81
N ILE A 36 -10.11 -28.09 -16.54
CA ILE A 36 -9.43 -27.79 -15.27
C ILE A 36 -10.07 -26.55 -14.64
N ASN A 37 -11.02 -26.83 -13.75
CA ASN A 37 -11.46 -25.90 -12.71
C ASN A 37 -10.27 -25.58 -11.80
N VAL A 38 -9.43 -24.62 -12.17
CA VAL A 38 -8.43 -24.05 -11.27
C VAL A 38 -9.15 -23.07 -10.34
N LYS A 39 -9.87 -23.61 -9.36
CA LYS A 39 -10.11 -22.88 -8.11
C LYS A 39 -8.73 -22.66 -7.50
N MET A 40 -8.29 -21.40 -7.38
CA MET A 40 -7.18 -21.04 -6.50
C MET A 40 -7.62 -21.33 -5.06
N ALA A 41 -7.52 -22.59 -4.66
CA ALA A 41 -7.45 -22.96 -3.27
C ALA A 41 -6.10 -22.46 -2.77
N PHE A 42 -6.09 -21.26 -2.20
CA PHE A 42 -5.12 -20.87 -1.17
C PHE A 42 -5.27 -21.94 -0.07
N ASN A 43 -4.52 -23.03 -0.20
CA ASN A 43 -4.75 -24.22 0.59
C ASN A 43 -4.29 -23.91 2.02
N GLN A 44 -5.24 -23.86 2.95
CA GLN A 44 -5.03 -23.69 4.40
C GLN A 44 -4.14 -24.81 5.02
N ASN A 45 -3.68 -25.77 4.21
CA ASN A 45 -2.75 -26.83 4.60
C ASN A 45 -1.26 -26.51 4.37
N LEU A 46 -0.90 -25.34 3.81
CA LEU A 46 0.51 -24.97 3.54
C LEU A 46 1.27 -24.40 4.74
N PHE A 47 0.64 -24.20 5.90
CA PHE A 47 1.25 -23.63 7.12
C PHE A 47 1.59 -24.69 8.16
N LYS A 48 2.33 -25.74 7.78
CA LYS A 48 2.85 -26.72 8.74
C LYS A 48 4.37 -26.69 8.77
N GLU A 49 4.96 -25.78 9.56
CA GLU A 49 6.17 -26.12 10.33
C GLU A 49 6.53 -25.14 11.48
N LYS A 50 6.47 -25.73 12.69
CA LYS A 50 7.14 -25.51 13.99
C LYS A 50 7.80 -24.16 14.34
N CYS A 51 7.16 -23.43 15.25
CA CYS A 51 7.84 -22.61 16.26
C CYS A 51 7.83 -23.31 17.64
N ARG A 52 8.97 -23.34 18.35
CA ARG A 52 9.09 -23.86 19.72
C ARG A 52 8.38 -22.94 20.73
N HIS A 53 7.06 -23.01 20.76
CA HIS A 53 6.11 -22.83 21.87
C HIS A 53 4.72 -22.75 21.23
N GLY A 54 4.09 -23.91 21.01
CA GLY A 54 2.64 -24.13 20.99
C GLY A 54 1.69 -23.29 20.10
N GLU A 55 2.13 -22.27 19.38
CA GLU A 55 1.26 -21.43 18.54
C GLU A 55 1.58 -21.70 17.06
N GLU A 56 0.64 -22.36 16.37
CA GLU A 56 0.65 -22.52 14.91
C GLU A 56 0.54 -21.13 14.25
N ILE A 57 1.56 -20.71 13.50
CA ILE A 57 1.44 -19.54 12.61
C ILE A 57 0.55 -19.96 11.43
N THR A 58 -0.76 -19.80 11.57
CA THR A 58 -1.75 -20.25 10.59
C THR A 58 -1.88 -19.33 9.37
N HIS A 59 -1.36 -18.09 9.44
CA HIS A 59 -1.44 -17.12 8.35
C HIS A 59 -0.37 -16.02 8.45
N VAL A 60 0.38 -15.77 7.38
CA VAL A 60 1.28 -14.61 7.26
C VAL A 60 0.53 -13.48 6.56
N PRO A 61 0.32 -12.32 7.21
CA PRO A 61 -0.39 -11.21 6.59
C PRO A 61 0.37 -10.68 5.37
N ILE A 62 -0.36 -10.39 4.31
CA ILE A 62 0.21 -9.85 3.07
C ILE A 62 0.61 -8.40 3.30
N LEU A 63 -0.21 -7.63 4.01
CA LEU A 63 -0.03 -6.19 4.14
C LEU A 63 -0.24 -5.73 5.58
N THR A 64 0.77 -5.08 6.16
CA THR A 64 0.54 -4.17 7.28
C THR A 64 0.19 -2.80 6.71
N LEU A 65 -1.06 -2.37 6.87
CA LEU A 65 -1.57 -1.10 6.33
C LEU A 65 -1.79 -0.12 7.47
N PHE A 66 -1.11 1.01 7.44
CA PHE A 66 -1.16 1.95 8.55
C PHE A 66 -1.39 3.39 8.12
N THR A 67 -1.88 4.16 9.08
CA THR A 67 -2.34 5.52 8.86
C THR A 67 -2.33 6.30 10.17
N THR A 68 -2.73 7.56 10.11
CA THR A 68 -2.88 8.44 11.25
C THR A 68 -3.83 9.57 10.89
N TRP A 69 -4.61 10.00 11.87
CA TRP A 69 -5.48 11.15 11.78
C TRP A 69 -5.77 11.68 13.19
N GLN A 70 -6.32 12.88 13.24
CA GLN A 70 -6.83 13.46 14.47
C GLN A 70 -8.35 13.34 14.52
N THR A 71 -8.92 13.35 15.73
CA THR A 71 -10.38 13.39 15.89
C THR A 71 -10.93 14.72 15.36
N LYS A 72 -11.76 14.63 14.32
CA LYS A 72 -12.49 15.77 13.72
C LYS A 72 -13.92 15.35 13.42
N ALA A 73 -14.90 16.16 13.82
CA ALA A 73 -16.31 15.84 13.65
C ALA A 73 -16.68 15.67 12.17
N GLU A 74 -16.15 16.55 11.32
CA GLU A 74 -16.39 16.56 9.88
C GLU A 74 -15.78 15.37 9.10
N LYS A 75 -14.86 14.62 9.71
CA LYS A 75 -14.25 13.40 9.15
C LYS A 75 -14.70 12.13 9.89
N TYR A 76 -15.65 12.23 10.82
CA TYR A 76 -16.06 11.10 11.65
C TYR A 76 -16.57 9.90 10.83
N ASP A 77 -17.47 10.14 9.89
CA ASP A 77 -18.02 9.09 9.02
C ASP A 77 -16.98 8.55 8.05
N CYS A 78 -16.17 9.45 7.48
CA CYS A 78 -15.06 9.11 6.61
C CYS A 78 -14.09 8.12 7.28
N HIS A 79 -13.63 8.41 8.49
CA HIS A 79 -12.72 7.52 9.22
C HIS A 79 -13.42 6.23 9.67
N ASN A 80 -14.72 6.25 9.99
CA ASN A 80 -15.47 5.02 10.28
C ASN A 80 -15.59 4.09 9.07
N ASN A 81 -15.83 4.66 7.88
CA ASN A 81 -15.82 3.91 6.64
C ASN A 81 -14.45 3.25 6.42
N THR A 82 -13.36 3.98 6.64
CA THR A 82 -11.99 3.44 6.55
C THR A 82 -11.75 2.30 7.54
N VAL A 83 -12.17 2.47 8.80
CA VAL A 83 -12.04 1.44 9.85
C VAL A 83 -12.70 0.14 9.42
N ASN A 84 -13.95 0.20 8.95
CA ASN A 84 -14.68 -0.97 8.48
C ASN A 84 -14.10 -1.55 7.18
N ASN A 85 -13.68 -0.70 6.26
CA ASN A 85 -13.14 -1.13 4.97
C ASN A 85 -11.82 -1.89 5.15
N TRP A 86 -10.87 -1.41 5.95
CA TRP A 86 -9.60 -2.12 6.09
C TRP A 86 -9.75 -3.39 6.93
N LEU A 87 -10.70 -3.41 7.88
CA LEU A 87 -11.04 -4.62 8.63
C LEU A 87 -11.63 -5.71 7.71
N SER A 88 -12.34 -5.34 6.64
CA SER A 88 -12.98 -6.30 5.72
C SER A 88 -12.01 -7.18 4.93
N PHE A 89 -10.72 -6.83 4.89
CA PHE A 89 -9.68 -7.68 4.28
C PHE A 89 -9.31 -8.89 5.15
N GLY A 90 -9.83 -8.96 6.38
CA GLY A 90 -9.59 -10.08 7.27
C GLY A 90 -8.10 -10.30 7.53
N PRO A 91 -7.61 -11.54 7.54
CA PRO A 91 -6.24 -11.85 7.97
C PRO A 91 -5.16 -11.40 6.96
N ASP A 92 -5.53 -11.09 5.72
CA ASP A 92 -4.58 -10.61 4.69
C ASP A 92 -4.03 -9.21 5.01
N VAL A 93 -4.75 -8.40 5.81
CA VAL A 93 -4.35 -7.04 6.20
C VAL A 93 -4.35 -6.86 7.71
N ILE A 94 -3.25 -6.35 8.26
CA ILE A 94 -3.19 -5.86 9.64
C ILE A 94 -3.28 -4.33 9.63
N PRO A 95 -4.42 -3.74 9.98
CA PRO A 95 -4.55 -2.30 10.03
C PRO A 95 -3.94 -1.72 11.32
N ILE A 96 -3.18 -0.63 11.18
CA ILE A 96 -2.61 0.10 12.32
C ILE A 96 -2.96 1.58 12.28
N LEU A 97 -3.52 2.10 13.36
CA LEU A 97 -3.61 3.54 13.58
C LEU A 97 -2.44 4.03 14.44
N PHE A 98 -1.71 5.04 13.95
CA PHE A 98 -0.79 5.82 14.77
C PHE A 98 -1.52 7.01 15.39
N THR A 99 -1.63 7.03 16.72
CA THR A 99 -2.23 8.15 17.46
C THR A 99 -1.75 8.23 18.91
N ASN A 100 -1.72 9.44 19.46
CA ASN A 100 -1.52 9.70 20.89
C ASN A 100 -2.84 10.12 21.58
N GLU A 101 -3.97 10.14 20.87
CA GLU A 101 -5.28 10.46 21.44
C GLU A 101 -5.91 9.24 22.12
N THR A 102 -6.14 9.33 23.43
CA THR A 102 -6.69 8.23 24.24
C THR A 102 -8.05 7.73 23.74
N ASN A 103 -9.00 8.64 23.48
CA ASN A 103 -10.35 8.27 23.06
C ASN A 103 -10.38 7.65 21.66
N LEU A 104 -9.60 8.19 20.73
CA LEU A 104 -9.48 7.64 19.39
C LEU A 104 -8.81 6.25 19.41
N SER A 105 -7.74 6.09 20.19
CA SER A 105 -7.08 4.81 20.42
C SER A 105 -8.05 3.75 20.95
N MET A 106 -8.85 4.07 21.98
CA MET A 106 -9.85 3.15 22.53
C MET A 106 -10.91 2.76 21.49
N ARG A 107 -11.44 3.72 20.71
CA ARG A 107 -12.44 3.44 19.68
C ARG A 107 -11.92 2.52 18.59
N VAL A 108 -10.70 2.75 18.12
CA VAL A 108 -10.11 1.99 17.01
C VAL A 108 -9.68 0.60 17.47
N LYS A 109 -9.15 0.46 18.69
CA LYS A 109 -8.91 -0.86 19.31
C LYS A 109 -10.17 -1.71 19.44
N LYS A 110 -11.32 -1.10 19.74
CA LYS A 110 -12.62 -1.80 19.78
C LYS A 110 -13.09 -2.34 18.43
N ALA A 111 -12.50 -1.85 17.33
CA ALA A 111 -12.74 -2.33 15.98
C ALA A 111 -11.64 -3.30 15.49
N ASP A 112 -10.91 -3.91 16.43
CA ASP A 112 -9.83 -4.88 16.19
C ASP A 112 -8.65 -4.35 15.36
N TRP A 113 -8.49 -3.04 15.30
CA TRP A 113 -7.28 -2.42 14.77
C TRP A 113 -6.18 -2.38 15.82
N LYS A 114 -4.96 -2.55 15.36
CA LYS A 114 -3.79 -2.27 16.18
C LYS A 114 -3.57 -0.77 16.30
N VAL A 115 -3.08 -0.31 17.45
CA VAL A 115 -2.80 1.11 17.68
C VAL A 115 -1.39 1.28 18.22
N LEU A 116 -0.62 2.15 17.59
CA LEU A 116 0.75 2.49 17.98
C LEU A 116 0.85 3.99 18.32
N PRO A 117 1.71 4.38 19.28
CA PRO A 117 1.91 5.78 19.60
C PRO A 117 2.74 6.49 18.51
N ILE A 118 2.48 7.77 18.30
CA ILE A 118 3.33 8.65 17.49
C ILE A 118 4.53 9.06 18.36
N LYS A 119 5.66 8.38 18.18
CA LYS A 119 6.89 8.64 18.95
C LYS A 119 7.70 9.83 18.43
N ARG A 120 7.63 10.09 17.12
CA ARG A 120 8.46 11.09 16.44
C ARG A 120 7.61 11.94 15.48
N ALA A 121 7.60 13.24 15.74
CA ALA A 121 6.75 14.19 15.05
C ALA A 121 7.42 15.57 14.95
N PHE A 122 7.09 16.33 13.90
CA PHE A 122 7.39 17.76 13.80
C PHE A 122 6.15 18.55 14.18
N LYS A 123 6.20 19.29 15.31
CA LYS A 123 5.07 20.07 15.83
C LYS A 123 3.75 19.26 15.90
N GLY A 124 3.85 18.01 16.34
CA GLY A 124 2.70 17.10 16.44
C GLY A 124 2.29 16.40 15.13
N ILE A 125 2.93 16.70 14.00
CA ILE A 125 2.70 16.00 12.73
C ILE A 125 3.66 14.81 12.61
N PRO A 126 3.16 13.58 12.46
CA PRO A 126 3.99 12.37 12.37
C PRO A 126 5.03 12.44 11.24
N ILE A 127 6.23 11.94 11.54
CA ILE A 127 7.29 11.71 10.54
C ILE A 127 7.07 10.34 9.90
N LEU A 128 6.89 10.31 8.57
CA LEU A 128 6.48 9.14 7.81
C LEU A 128 7.39 7.92 8.02
N LYS A 129 8.71 8.11 7.90
CA LYS A 129 9.67 7.01 8.01
C LYS A 129 9.60 6.28 9.37
N ASN A 130 9.27 7.02 10.43
CA ASN A 130 9.22 6.43 11.77
C ASN A 130 7.99 5.55 11.93
N MET A 131 6.86 5.89 11.29
CA MET A 131 5.69 5.00 11.24
C MET A 131 6.01 3.70 10.50
N PHE A 132 6.72 3.75 9.38
CA PHE A 132 7.20 2.53 8.70
C PHE A 132 8.09 1.69 9.60
N LEU A 133 9.12 2.29 10.22
CA LEU A 133 10.05 1.57 11.08
C LEU A 133 9.37 0.96 12.31
N ASP A 134 8.43 1.67 12.93
CA ASP A 134 7.66 1.16 14.08
C ASP A 134 6.69 0.04 13.66
N ALA A 135 6.01 0.17 12.50
CA ALA A 135 5.14 -0.88 11.98
C ALA A 135 5.91 -2.16 11.62
N MET A 136 7.05 -2.02 10.93
CA MET A 136 7.95 -3.12 10.57
C MET A 136 8.57 -3.82 11.77
N LYS A 137 8.77 -3.10 12.88
CA LYS A 137 9.25 -3.70 14.13
C LYS A 137 8.18 -4.59 14.76
N GLU A 138 6.91 -4.26 14.59
CA GLU A 138 5.86 -4.92 15.36
C GLU A 138 5.05 -5.97 14.62
N VAL A 139 4.87 -5.83 13.32
CA VAL A 139 4.14 -6.82 12.53
C VAL A 139 5.07 -7.36 11.46
N SER A 140 5.13 -8.69 11.33
CA SER A 140 5.82 -9.34 10.21
C SER A 140 4.83 -9.55 9.08
N SER A 141 4.97 -8.78 8.00
CA SER A 141 4.14 -8.88 6.79
C SER A 141 5.02 -8.85 5.54
N LEU A 142 4.48 -9.32 4.42
CA LEU A 142 5.17 -9.29 3.13
C LEU A 142 5.38 -7.86 2.63
N PHE A 143 4.38 -7.00 2.85
CA PHE A 143 4.38 -5.59 2.53
C PHE A 143 3.98 -4.71 3.71
N TYR A 144 4.43 -3.47 3.66
CA TYR A 144 4.11 -2.42 4.63
C TYR A 144 3.64 -1.19 3.87
N ALA A 145 2.57 -0.55 4.33
CA ALA A 145 2.03 0.62 3.65
C ALA A 145 1.57 1.72 4.58
N TYR A 146 1.92 2.95 4.19
CA TYR A 146 1.20 4.13 4.64
C TYR A 146 0.08 4.42 3.66
N SER A 147 -1.10 4.77 4.15
CA SER A 147 -2.15 5.42 3.37
C SER A 147 -2.85 6.53 4.16
N ASN A 148 -3.29 7.58 3.48
CA ASN A 148 -4.16 8.60 4.09
C ASN A 148 -5.44 7.97 4.66
N GLY A 149 -5.91 8.51 5.79
CA GLY A 149 -7.00 7.94 6.58
C GLY A 149 -8.38 7.98 5.93
N ASP A 150 -8.49 8.61 4.77
CA ASP A 150 -9.71 8.80 3.99
C ASP A 150 -9.70 8.03 2.66
N ILE A 151 -8.78 7.08 2.49
CA ILE A 151 -8.73 6.15 1.35
C ILE A 151 -9.42 4.82 1.68
N LEU A 152 -10.38 4.45 0.85
CA LEU A 152 -10.98 3.11 0.81
C LEU A 152 -10.32 2.28 -0.29
N PHE A 153 -10.08 1.00 -0.02
CA PHE A 153 -9.55 0.06 -1.00
C PHE A 153 -10.55 -1.06 -1.31
N THR A 154 -10.38 -1.69 -2.46
CA THR A 154 -11.13 -2.89 -2.86
C THR A 154 -10.24 -4.13 -2.79
N ASN A 155 -10.81 -5.34 -2.90
CA ASN A 155 -10.04 -6.60 -2.84
C ASN A 155 -8.85 -6.64 -3.80
N GLN A 156 -8.97 -5.92 -4.92
CA GLN A 156 -7.93 -5.88 -5.93
C GLN A 156 -6.60 -5.31 -5.42
N LEU A 157 -6.58 -4.60 -4.28
CA LEU A 157 -5.33 -4.24 -3.60
C LEU A 157 -4.52 -5.50 -3.28
N ILE A 158 -5.14 -6.47 -2.60
CA ILE A 158 -4.48 -7.73 -2.22
C ILE A 158 -4.18 -8.58 -3.44
N GLU A 159 -5.10 -8.67 -4.41
CA GLU A 159 -4.86 -9.40 -5.65
C GLU A 159 -3.66 -8.81 -6.43
N SER A 160 -3.50 -7.49 -6.44
CA SER A 160 -2.36 -6.80 -7.06
C SER A 160 -1.05 -7.12 -6.34
N LEU A 161 -1.05 -7.14 -5.00
CA LEU A 161 0.12 -7.50 -4.21
C LEU A 161 0.50 -8.97 -4.41
N LYS A 162 -0.49 -9.88 -4.48
CA LYS A 162 -0.27 -11.30 -4.82
C LYS A 162 0.38 -11.43 -6.21
N ALA A 163 -0.12 -10.70 -7.22
CA ALA A 163 0.47 -10.68 -8.55
C ALA A 163 1.91 -10.16 -8.57
N ILE A 164 2.24 -9.18 -7.73
CA ILE A 164 3.60 -8.65 -7.58
C ILE A 164 4.54 -9.69 -6.97
N LEU A 165 4.09 -10.45 -5.96
CA LEU A 165 4.91 -11.47 -5.29
C LEU A 165 5.37 -12.58 -6.25
N VAL A 166 4.49 -12.97 -7.17
CA VAL A 166 4.72 -14.08 -8.11
C VAL A 166 5.31 -13.64 -9.45
N SER A 167 5.41 -12.34 -9.69
CA SER A 167 5.85 -11.81 -10.97
C SER A 167 7.33 -12.08 -11.22
N ARG A 168 7.65 -12.67 -12.38
CA ARG A 168 9.03 -12.79 -12.87
C ARG A 168 9.73 -11.45 -13.11
N PHE A 169 8.97 -10.36 -13.21
CA PHE A 169 9.51 -9.02 -13.42
C PHE A 169 9.96 -8.37 -12.10
N VAL A 170 9.60 -8.93 -10.94
CA VAL A 170 9.84 -8.32 -9.63
C VAL A 170 10.81 -9.18 -8.83
N ASN A 171 12.00 -8.64 -8.57
CA ASN A 171 12.94 -9.25 -7.63
C ASN A 171 12.72 -8.67 -6.23
N LEU A 172 12.06 -9.43 -5.35
CA LEU A 172 11.76 -9.05 -3.97
C LEU A 172 12.99 -8.96 -3.06
N SER A 173 14.17 -9.41 -3.50
CA SER A 173 15.43 -9.14 -2.81
C SER A 173 15.87 -7.68 -2.98
N ASN A 174 15.33 -6.96 -3.98
CA ASN A 174 15.53 -5.54 -4.17
C ASN A 174 14.36 -4.75 -3.55
N PRO A 175 14.59 -3.51 -3.08
CA PRO A 175 13.51 -2.62 -2.65
C PRO A 175 12.44 -2.44 -3.73
N VAL A 176 11.18 -2.63 -3.32
CA VAL A 176 10.00 -2.37 -4.14
C VAL A 176 9.19 -1.23 -3.51
N MET A 177 8.72 -0.31 -4.36
CA MET A 177 7.76 0.74 -4.05
C MET A 177 6.54 0.57 -4.97
N VAL A 178 5.36 0.41 -4.37
CA VAL A 178 4.09 0.32 -5.09
C VAL A 178 3.25 1.54 -4.73
N VAL A 179 2.74 2.21 -5.75
CA VAL A 179 1.93 3.43 -5.65
C VAL A 179 0.77 3.35 -6.63
N GLY A 180 -0.10 4.35 -6.62
CA GLY A 180 -1.16 4.49 -7.61
C GLY A 180 -1.92 5.79 -7.42
N ARG A 181 -2.81 6.08 -8.36
CA ARG A 181 -3.67 7.26 -8.35
C ARG A 181 -4.96 6.93 -7.62
N ARG A 182 -5.43 7.88 -6.81
CA ARG A 182 -6.74 7.77 -6.17
C ARG A 182 -7.86 8.16 -7.12
N THR A 183 -9.05 7.63 -6.87
CA THR A 183 -10.31 8.09 -7.48
C THR A 183 -11.07 8.91 -6.44
N ASN A 184 -11.25 10.21 -6.71
CA ASN A 184 -11.99 11.08 -5.80
C ASN A 184 -13.49 10.88 -5.96
N VAL A 185 -14.19 10.69 -4.85
CA VAL A 185 -15.65 10.61 -4.81
C VAL A 185 -16.13 11.55 -3.70
N ILE A 186 -17.01 12.47 -4.07
CA ILE A 186 -17.55 13.49 -3.16
C ILE A 186 -18.61 12.86 -2.24
N ASP A 187 -18.56 13.08 -0.93
CA ASP A 187 -19.63 12.67 0.01
C ASP A 187 -20.01 11.18 -0.12
N ILE A 188 -19.05 10.27 0.08
CA ILE A 188 -19.33 8.83 0.19
C ILE A 188 -20.16 8.56 1.45
N THR A 189 -21.28 7.87 1.26
CA THR A 189 -22.14 7.39 2.35
C THR A 189 -21.62 6.08 2.95
N ARG A 190 -22.05 5.76 4.18
CA ARG A 190 -21.74 4.47 4.82
C ARG A 190 -22.18 3.26 3.97
N LYS A 191 -23.30 3.37 3.26
CA LYS A 191 -23.82 2.32 2.37
C LYS A 191 -22.93 2.12 1.14
N GLU A 192 -22.46 3.21 0.54
CA GLU A 192 -21.52 3.14 -0.59
C GLU A 192 -20.16 2.58 -0.17
N ALA A 193 -19.75 2.77 1.08
CA ALA A 193 -18.51 2.24 1.65
C ALA A 193 -18.62 0.82 2.24
N SER A 194 -19.80 0.19 2.22
CA SER A 194 -20.06 -1.02 3.03
C SER A 194 -19.47 -2.32 2.46
N SER A 195 -19.10 -2.34 1.19
CA SER A 195 -18.52 -3.51 0.52
C SER A 195 -17.62 -3.07 -0.63
N TRP A 196 -16.70 -3.94 -1.05
CA TRP A 196 -15.84 -3.66 -2.20
C TRP A 196 -16.64 -3.41 -3.48
N ASP A 197 -17.70 -4.16 -3.73
CA ASP A 197 -18.57 -3.94 -4.89
C ASP A 197 -19.26 -2.58 -4.85
N ASN A 198 -19.76 -2.15 -3.68
CA ASN A 198 -20.36 -0.84 -3.54
C ASN A 198 -19.34 0.28 -3.77
N ILE A 199 -18.12 0.12 -3.25
CA ILE A 199 -17.02 1.07 -3.46
C ILE A 199 -16.67 1.15 -4.94
N THR A 200 -16.51 0.01 -5.63
CA THR A 200 -16.24 -0.05 -7.07
C THR A 200 -17.37 0.58 -7.89
N ASN A 201 -18.63 0.24 -7.59
CA ASN A 201 -19.79 0.78 -8.29
C ASN A 201 -19.89 2.30 -8.10
N THR A 202 -19.64 2.79 -6.90
CA THR A 202 -19.63 4.23 -6.60
C THR A 202 -18.52 4.95 -7.34
N ALA A 203 -17.30 4.40 -7.32
CA ALA A 203 -16.16 4.95 -8.05
C ALA A 203 -16.42 5.00 -9.56
N ASN A 204 -17.04 3.97 -10.13
CA ASN A 204 -17.39 3.93 -11.56
C ASN A 204 -18.52 4.88 -11.93
N ALA A 205 -19.54 5.01 -11.06
CA ALA A 205 -20.70 5.85 -11.33
C ALA A 205 -20.37 7.35 -11.28
N ARG A 206 -19.54 7.77 -10.31
CA ARG A 206 -19.32 9.21 -10.04
C ARG A 206 -17.91 9.59 -9.58
N GLY A 207 -16.97 8.66 -9.60
CA GLY A 207 -15.59 8.91 -9.25
C GLY A 207 -14.82 9.63 -10.35
N LYS A 208 -13.80 10.39 -9.96
CA LYS A 208 -12.85 11.02 -10.89
C LYS A 208 -11.43 10.60 -10.54
N LEU A 209 -10.77 9.90 -11.46
CA LEU A 209 -9.36 9.53 -11.30
C LEU A 209 -8.52 10.80 -11.18
N PHE A 210 -7.81 10.94 -10.06
CA PHE A 210 -7.11 12.17 -9.72
C PHE A 210 -5.73 12.26 -10.38
N ILE A 211 -5.07 13.40 -10.29
CA ILE A 211 -3.78 13.69 -10.95
C ILE A 211 -2.65 12.73 -10.51
N ALA A 212 -1.56 12.72 -11.28
CA ALA A 212 -0.49 11.73 -11.17
C ALA A 212 0.58 12.05 -10.11
N ASP A 213 0.50 13.22 -9.48
CA ASP A 213 1.34 13.80 -8.41
C ASP A 213 0.60 13.92 -7.07
N ALA A 214 -0.37 13.05 -6.85
CA ALA A 214 -1.17 13.03 -5.63
C ALA A 214 -1.31 11.59 -5.14
N GLU A 215 -0.17 10.99 -4.79
CA GLU A 215 -0.09 9.66 -4.21
C GLU A 215 -0.49 9.68 -2.74
N ASP A 216 -1.59 8.99 -2.42
CA ASP A 216 -2.13 8.87 -1.05
C ASP A 216 -1.74 7.58 -0.34
N PHE A 217 -0.97 6.72 -1.01
CA PHE A 217 -0.48 5.50 -0.43
C PHE A 217 0.88 5.10 -1.00
N PHE A 218 1.70 4.49 -0.15
CA PHE A 218 3.04 3.99 -0.48
C PHE A 218 3.19 2.62 0.15
N ILE A 219 3.28 1.58 -0.67
CA ILE A 219 3.47 0.20 -0.21
C ILE A 219 4.90 -0.21 -0.52
N THR A 220 5.59 -0.76 0.46
CA THR A 220 6.99 -1.17 0.30
C THR A 220 7.23 -2.56 0.84
N THR A 221 8.16 -3.28 0.23
CA THR A 221 8.72 -4.51 0.81
C THR A 221 9.56 -4.20 2.05
N LYS A 222 9.73 -5.18 2.95
CA LYS A 222 10.54 -5.06 4.17
C LYS A 222 11.97 -4.54 3.94
N VAL A 223 12.58 -4.87 2.79
CA VAL A 223 13.95 -4.44 2.44
C VAL A 223 14.07 -2.97 2.00
N TYR A 224 12.96 -2.23 1.92
CA TYR A 224 13.00 -0.81 1.53
C TYR A 224 13.72 0.03 2.61
N PRO A 225 14.72 0.87 2.24
CA PRO A 225 15.63 1.50 3.21
C PRO A 225 15.04 2.76 3.84
N TRP A 226 13.98 2.60 4.64
CA TRP A 226 13.29 3.71 5.33
C TRP A 226 14.20 4.53 6.26
N LYS A 227 15.29 3.94 6.77
CA LYS A 227 16.27 4.66 7.61
C LYS A 227 16.98 5.79 6.86
N GLU A 228 17.10 5.68 5.54
CA GLU A 228 17.76 6.67 4.68
C GLU A 228 16.81 7.76 4.18
N VAL A 229 15.50 7.59 4.41
CA VAL A 229 14.51 8.61 4.06
C VAL A 229 14.66 9.80 5.02
N PRO A 230 14.65 11.06 4.54
CA PRO A 230 14.61 12.24 5.40
C PRO A 230 13.38 12.26 6.31
N ASP A 231 13.36 13.12 7.33
CA ASP A 231 12.22 13.28 8.24
C ASP A 231 11.04 14.01 7.60
N LEU A 232 10.50 13.43 6.52
CA LEU A 232 9.32 13.93 5.82
C LEU A 232 8.08 13.74 6.69
N ILE A 233 7.28 14.79 6.80
CA ILE A 233 6.04 14.79 7.58
C ILE A 233 4.84 14.62 6.65
N ILE A 234 3.84 13.89 7.12
CA ILE A 234 2.66 13.56 6.32
C ILE A 234 1.75 14.76 6.07
N GLY A 235 0.93 14.67 5.02
CA GLY A 235 -0.06 15.70 4.70
C GLY A 235 0.53 17.06 4.35
N ARG A 236 1.79 17.11 3.91
CA ARG A 236 2.51 18.31 3.46
C ARG A 236 3.15 18.04 2.11
N ASN A 237 3.21 19.05 1.26
CA ASN A 237 3.59 18.92 -0.14
C ASN A 237 4.93 18.19 -0.32
N ALA A 238 5.12 17.55 -1.47
CA ALA A 238 6.41 17.09 -2.00
C ALA A 238 6.97 15.77 -1.46
N TYR A 239 6.46 15.19 -0.37
CA TYR A 239 6.95 13.90 0.11
C TYR A 239 6.56 12.74 -0.83
N ASP A 240 5.35 12.80 -1.34
CA ASP A 240 4.71 11.88 -2.29
C ASP A 240 5.57 11.64 -3.53
N ASN A 241 5.70 12.66 -4.38
CA ASN A 241 6.45 12.56 -5.61
C ASN A 241 7.94 12.33 -5.33
N TRP A 242 8.47 12.87 -4.22
CA TRP A 242 9.86 12.65 -3.88
C TRP A 242 10.15 11.18 -3.56
N LEU A 243 9.25 10.46 -2.88
CA LEU A 243 9.44 9.05 -2.59
C LEU A 243 9.53 8.21 -3.87
N VAL A 244 8.65 8.49 -4.84
CA VAL A 244 8.69 7.83 -6.16
C VAL A 244 9.97 8.21 -6.91
N LEU A 245 10.29 9.51 -6.99
CA LEU A 245 11.51 10.01 -7.63
C LEU A 245 12.77 9.37 -7.05
N ASN A 246 12.87 9.33 -5.72
CA ASN A 246 14.02 8.78 -5.00
C ASN A 246 14.13 7.27 -5.25
N SER A 247 13.02 6.54 -5.23
CA SER A 247 12.99 5.10 -5.55
C SER A 247 13.52 4.84 -6.96
N ARG A 248 13.05 5.61 -7.94
CA ARG A 248 13.51 5.50 -9.34
C ARG A 248 14.99 5.86 -9.49
N LYS A 249 15.44 6.97 -8.89
CA LYS A 249 16.86 7.38 -8.92
C LYS A 249 17.78 6.31 -8.33
N ARG A 250 17.30 5.57 -7.33
CA ARG A 250 18.03 4.46 -6.70
C ARG A 250 17.86 3.12 -7.41
N LYS A 251 17.19 3.09 -8.57
CA LYS A 251 16.91 1.88 -9.35
C LYS A 251 16.14 0.82 -8.57
N PHE A 252 15.30 1.24 -7.62
CA PHE A 252 14.36 0.37 -6.94
C PHE A 252 13.22 0.01 -7.89
N THR A 253 12.58 -1.13 -7.66
CA THR A 253 11.43 -1.51 -8.50
C THR A 253 10.25 -0.63 -8.11
N THR A 254 9.79 0.20 -9.05
CA THR A 254 8.58 1.00 -8.86
C THR A 254 7.41 0.44 -9.67
N ILE A 255 6.24 0.30 -9.03
CA ILE A 255 5.06 -0.32 -9.63
C ILE A 255 3.84 0.58 -9.40
N ASP A 256 3.11 0.86 -10.47
CA ASP A 256 1.83 1.58 -10.41
C ASP A 256 0.67 0.58 -10.51
N ILE A 257 -0.20 0.57 -9.49
CA ILE A 257 -1.38 -0.31 -9.41
C ILE A 257 -2.70 0.38 -9.76
N THR A 258 -2.65 1.61 -10.30
CA THR A 258 -3.85 2.40 -10.65
C THR A 258 -4.84 1.62 -11.52
N ALA A 259 -4.35 0.82 -12.47
CA ALA A 259 -5.20 0.12 -13.42
C ALA A 259 -5.91 -1.10 -12.83
N THR A 260 -5.52 -1.54 -11.63
CA THR A 260 -6.01 -2.79 -11.06
C THR A 260 -6.64 -2.63 -9.69
N SER A 261 -6.25 -1.64 -8.91
CA SER A 261 -6.78 -1.40 -7.57
C SER A 261 -7.49 -0.05 -7.48
N TYR A 262 -8.71 -0.04 -6.94
CA TYR A 262 -9.40 1.19 -6.60
C TYR A 262 -8.89 1.69 -5.24
N ALA A 263 -8.19 2.82 -5.26
CA ALA A 263 -7.95 3.65 -4.08
C ALA A 263 -8.96 4.81 -4.11
N VAL A 264 -10.09 4.66 -3.43
CA VAL A 264 -11.18 5.65 -3.46
C VAL A 264 -10.99 6.66 -2.34
N HIS A 265 -10.77 7.92 -2.70
CA HIS A 265 -10.66 9.02 -1.75
C HIS A 265 -12.03 9.59 -1.43
N GLN A 266 -12.36 9.62 -0.13
CA GLN A 266 -13.60 10.15 0.41
C GLN A 266 -13.52 11.69 0.49
N THR A 267 -13.74 12.36 -0.64
CA THR A 267 -13.69 13.82 -0.73
C THR A 267 -14.82 14.43 0.11
N THR A 268 -14.46 15.18 1.14
CA THR A 268 -15.41 15.99 1.95
C THR A 268 -15.40 17.45 1.50
N LYS A 269 -16.14 18.32 2.21
CA LYS A 269 -16.15 19.77 1.99
C LYS A 269 -14.76 20.44 1.98
N ALA A 270 -13.76 19.83 2.63
CA ALA A 270 -12.39 20.32 2.63
C ALA A 270 -11.71 20.26 1.25
N GLY A 271 -12.26 19.47 0.32
CA GLY A 271 -11.79 19.36 -1.05
C GLY A 271 -10.53 18.49 -1.21
N ASN A 272 -10.06 18.37 -2.45
CA ASN A 272 -9.00 17.43 -2.83
C ASN A 272 -7.57 17.93 -2.54
N PHE A 273 -7.43 19.20 -2.16
CA PHE A 273 -6.14 19.85 -1.93
C PHE A 273 -5.99 20.34 -0.49
N GLU A 274 -6.68 19.71 0.47
CA GLU A 274 -6.69 20.13 1.89
C GLU A 274 -5.27 20.37 2.44
N GLY A 275 -4.30 19.52 2.06
CA GLY A 275 -2.89 19.67 2.45
C GLY A 275 -2.23 21.00 2.06
N HIS A 276 -2.66 21.64 0.96
CA HIS A 276 -2.11 22.91 0.47
C HIS A 276 -2.53 24.13 1.29
N HIS A 277 -3.52 23.96 2.16
CA HIS A 277 -4.04 25.01 3.04
C HIS A 277 -3.53 24.86 4.49
N GLN A 278 -2.73 23.82 4.76
CA GLN A 278 -2.24 23.55 6.10
C GLN A 278 -1.02 24.42 6.47
N LYS A 279 -0.85 24.65 7.78
CA LYS A 279 0.38 25.26 8.33
C LYS A 279 1.60 24.40 7.97
N ASP A 280 2.74 25.04 7.74
CA ASP A 280 4.00 24.38 7.36
C ASP A 280 3.93 23.56 6.04
N LYS A 281 3.04 23.90 5.11
CA LYS A 281 2.86 23.20 3.81
C LYS A 281 4.13 22.97 2.98
N TYR A 282 5.13 23.83 3.11
CA TYR A 282 6.42 23.71 2.40
C TYR A 282 7.54 23.07 3.23
N TYR A 283 7.27 22.56 4.43
CA TYR A 283 8.29 21.97 5.30
C TYR A 283 9.13 20.91 4.58
N ASN A 284 8.46 19.92 3.97
CA ASN A 284 9.11 18.82 3.26
C ASN A 284 9.94 19.35 2.08
N HIS A 285 9.36 20.24 1.27
CA HIS A 285 10.08 20.86 0.16
C HIS A 285 11.35 21.60 0.63
N ASN A 286 11.26 22.40 1.70
CA ASN A 286 12.37 23.14 2.25
C ASN A 286 13.43 22.23 2.90
N LEU A 287 13.02 21.11 3.53
CA LEU A 287 13.94 20.08 4.00
C LEU A 287 14.70 19.47 2.81
N LEU A 288 13.96 19.05 1.77
CA LEU A 288 14.55 18.40 0.61
C LEU A 288 15.49 19.33 -0.17
N LYS A 289 15.15 20.61 -0.37
CA LYS A 289 16.05 21.57 -1.04
C LYS A 289 17.38 21.78 -0.30
N ARG A 290 17.41 21.59 1.02
CA ARG A 290 18.66 21.67 1.81
C ARG A 290 19.52 20.42 1.65
N LEU A 291 18.89 19.27 1.38
CA LEU A 291 19.56 17.97 1.25
C LEU A 291 19.98 17.65 -0.19
N TYR A 292 19.30 18.23 -1.19
CA TYR A 292 19.49 17.89 -2.60
C TYR A 292 19.60 19.15 -3.47
N THR A 293 20.62 19.20 -4.33
CA THR A 293 20.94 20.35 -5.18
C THR A 293 19.86 20.68 -6.21
N ARG A 294 19.25 19.66 -6.83
CA ARG A 294 18.12 19.80 -7.77
C ARG A 294 17.12 18.66 -7.62
N ILE A 295 15.84 19.00 -7.54
CA ILE A 295 14.74 18.06 -7.36
C ILE A 295 13.73 18.26 -8.49
N HIS A 296 13.55 17.21 -9.29
CA HIS A 296 12.61 17.21 -10.40
C HIS A 296 11.39 16.36 -10.03
N TYR A 297 10.45 16.93 -9.29
CA TYR A 297 9.24 16.22 -8.84
C TYR A 297 8.44 15.58 -9.98
N GLY A 298 8.50 16.14 -11.20
CA GLY A 298 7.86 15.55 -12.38
C GLY A 298 8.40 14.18 -12.80
N ALA A 299 9.58 13.77 -12.32
CA ALA A 299 10.08 12.41 -12.50
C ALA A 299 9.63 11.45 -11.39
N GLY A 300 8.85 11.95 -10.43
CA GLY A 300 8.24 11.20 -9.34
C GLY A 300 6.74 10.98 -9.51
N LEU A 301 6.21 11.11 -10.72
CA LEU A 301 4.79 10.89 -11.00
C LEU A 301 4.49 9.40 -11.10
N THR A 302 3.29 8.97 -10.71
CA THR A 302 2.81 7.58 -10.88
C THR A 302 3.07 7.02 -12.29
N PHE A 303 2.90 7.82 -13.36
CA PHE A 303 3.15 7.32 -14.72
C PHE A 303 4.63 7.13 -15.07
N CYS A 304 5.55 7.57 -14.20
CA CYS A 304 6.97 7.36 -14.36
C CYS A 304 7.46 6.03 -13.75
N THR A 305 6.60 5.25 -13.08
CA THR A 305 7.00 3.95 -12.51
C THR A 305 7.50 2.98 -13.56
N ASP A 306 8.42 2.09 -13.18
CA ASP A 306 9.06 1.13 -14.09
C ASP A 306 8.11 0.04 -14.56
N LYS A 307 7.08 -0.25 -13.77
CA LYS A 307 6.12 -1.32 -14.00
C LYS A 307 4.70 -0.84 -13.71
N ILE A 308 3.76 -1.59 -14.28
CA ILE A 308 2.32 -1.45 -14.03
C ILE A 308 1.70 -2.82 -13.82
N THR A 309 0.63 -2.88 -13.06
CA THR A 309 -0.29 -4.02 -13.09
C THR A 309 -1.33 -3.84 -14.20
N LYS A 310 -1.79 -4.96 -14.75
CA LYS A 310 -2.89 -5.03 -15.72
C LYS A 310 -3.84 -6.15 -15.34
N ILE A 311 -5.07 -6.07 -15.83
CA ILE A 311 -6.08 -7.12 -15.73
C ILE A 311 -6.24 -7.76 -17.10
N ASP A 312 -6.21 -9.08 -17.20
CA ASP A 312 -6.47 -9.80 -18.45
C ASP A 312 -7.97 -10.06 -18.67
N THR A 313 -8.31 -10.68 -19.80
CA THR A 313 -9.70 -11.05 -20.14
C THR A 313 -10.35 -12.04 -19.16
N LYS A 314 -9.54 -12.76 -18.37
CA LYS A 314 -9.99 -13.71 -17.34
C LYS A 314 -10.05 -13.06 -15.95
N ARG A 315 -9.91 -11.74 -15.87
CA ARG A 315 -9.86 -10.94 -14.64
C ARG A 315 -8.67 -11.27 -13.72
N GLN A 316 -7.58 -11.82 -14.27
CA GLN A 316 -6.35 -12.06 -13.53
C GLN A 316 -5.44 -10.83 -13.58
N ILE A 317 -4.89 -10.45 -12.44
CA ILE A 317 -3.93 -9.35 -12.34
C ILE A 317 -2.52 -9.86 -12.60
N TYR A 318 -1.77 -9.16 -13.44
CA TYR A 318 -0.37 -9.48 -13.76
C TYR A 318 0.46 -8.20 -13.90
N VAL A 319 1.78 -8.33 -13.70
CA VAL A 319 2.73 -7.20 -13.78
C VAL A 319 3.42 -7.18 -15.14
N VAL A 320 3.60 -5.98 -15.71
CA VAL A 320 4.40 -5.77 -16.92
C VAL A 320 5.33 -4.57 -16.77
N ASN A 321 6.40 -4.53 -17.57
CA ASN A 321 7.23 -3.33 -17.69
C ASN A 321 6.45 -2.19 -18.35
N ARG A 322 6.68 -0.97 -17.90
CA ARG A 322 6.14 0.24 -18.49
C ARG A 322 7.11 0.79 -19.54
N ASN A 323 6.58 1.29 -20.66
CA ASN A 323 7.32 2.20 -21.52
C ASN A 323 7.27 3.61 -20.89
N ILE A 324 8.37 4.04 -20.27
CA ILE A 324 8.42 5.27 -19.47
C ILE A 324 8.58 6.50 -20.39
N PRO A 325 7.74 7.55 -20.26
CA PRO A 325 7.88 8.77 -21.06
C PRO A 325 9.24 9.48 -20.86
N LYS A 326 9.76 10.13 -21.91
CA LYS A 326 11.01 10.92 -21.85
C LYS A 326 10.98 12.01 -20.77
N SER A 327 9.80 12.59 -20.49
CA SER A 327 9.62 13.59 -19.44
C SER A 327 9.98 13.09 -18.03
N CYS A 328 10.00 11.78 -17.81
CA CYS A 328 10.41 11.16 -16.55
C CYS A 328 11.93 11.09 -16.36
N PHE A 329 12.72 11.56 -17.34
CA PHE A 329 14.19 11.62 -17.31
C PHE A 329 14.66 13.06 -17.52
N PRO A 330 14.42 13.95 -16.54
CA PRO A 330 14.85 15.34 -16.62
C PRO A 330 16.37 15.42 -16.70
N THR A 331 16.85 16.26 -17.62
CA THR A 331 18.26 16.55 -17.90
C THR A 331 18.95 17.31 -16.77
#